data_AF-A0A1G2YG42-F1
#
_entry.id   AF-A0A1G2YG42-F1
#
_cell.length_a   1.000
_cell.length_b   1.000
_cell.length_c   1.000
_cell.angle_alpha   90.00
_cell.angle_beta   90.00
_cell.angle_gamma   90.00
#
_symmetry.space_group_name_H-M   'P 1'
#
loop_
_entity.id
_entity.type
_entity.pdbx_description
1 polymer ?
#
loop_
_entity_poly.entity_id
_entity_poly.type
_entity_poly.pdbx_seq_one_letter_code
_entity_poly.pdbx_strand_id
1 'polypeptide(L)'
;MRLALMIAAVVFCLPFCGHAQDANTAADSNIAADRLARAPQLRIVLPDPNMLGTISVENSIAVYDQTRAYLTTPLSDEQVSQLTWAANMTIRALARIQTTRAAPPTRARPGQASAPNPLLFPYDLYVFNVNGIFTYDPLAHSLTRIVTRDFRLGLSNAANKQPAINQAGMTILILTRPEGKTATTRSRFNEYAQAGQIAQSVALQAAGLGLGSLITTTFDQILVRKLANIPAAQDPIAMVTIGVPSTAITAQPTQARPQPTAQTVALILPEKNYSDEELSDILDAFDIANIRAEIASTTLGPREGINLGQATATVTIADLDLQQYDALIFIGGNGMMDYYRNDAVLDLIATASNQGKIIGGIGEGAALLAKAGILPADRARSYQRQSQYRLGNNQSYAESGVQTQAGIITAAGPASSTLFARAIIQAIRPGTTAPIGPDVLRPSPRVRLGGGTTSPRGSNY
;
A
#
# COMPACT_ATOMS: atom_id res chain seq x y z
N MET A 1 -2.20 51.80 70.15
CA MET A 1 -1.12 52.31 69.28
C MET A 1 0.10 51.43 69.50
N ARG A 2 0.45 50.56 68.52
CA ARG A 2 1.77 49.92 68.29
C ARG A 2 2.36 49.06 69.44
N LEU A 3 3.06 47.94 69.28
CA LEU A 3 3.56 47.11 68.19
C LEU A 3 4.22 45.89 68.90
N ALA A 4 3.73 44.67 68.65
CA ALA A 4 4.44 43.49 68.13
C ALA A 4 5.46 42.71 69.02
N LEU A 5 5.23 41.38 68.98
CA LEU A 5 6.16 40.25 68.91
C LEU A 5 7.18 40.00 70.04
N MET A 6 7.07 38.85 70.71
CA MET A 6 8.05 37.75 70.54
C MET A 6 7.69 36.50 71.38
N ILE A 7 7.58 35.36 70.67
CA ILE A 7 8.21 34.06 70.95
C ILE A 7 8.10 33.49 72.38
N ALA A 8 7.30 32.42 72.53
CA ALA A 8 7.40 31.47 73.63
C ALA A 8 7.85 30.10 73.11
N ALA A 9 8.99 29.66 73.64
CA ALA A 9 9.57 28.34 73.49
C ALA A 9 8.82 27.32 74.36
N VAL A 10 8.68 26.09 73.85
CA VAL A 10 8.53 24.91 74.70
C VAL A 10 9.43 23.81 74.11
N VAL A 11 10.45 23.45 74.90
CA VAL A 11 11.37 22.32 74.70
C VAL A 11 11.17 21.36 75.88
N PHE A 12 11.29 20.05 75.58
CA PHE A 12 11.35 18.82 76.41
C PHE A 12 10.19 17.87 76.08
N CYS A 13 10.39 16.59 75.74
CA CYS A 13 11.46 15.66 76.12
C CYS A 13 11.59 14.53 75.07
N LEU A 14 12.82 14.15 74.72
CA LEU A 14 13.16 12.91 73.99
C LEU A 14 13.21 11.71 74.96
N PRO A 15 13.22 10.48 74.42
CA PRO A 15 14.27 9.56 74.79
C PRO A 15 15.14 9.20 73.57
N PHE A 16 16.44 9.35 73.80
CA PHE A 16 17.54 8.88 72.97
C PHE A 16 17.82 7.42 73.32
N CYS A 17 17.80 6.51 72.33
CA CYS A 17 18.67 5.33 72.22
C CYS A 17 18.31 4.62 70.90
N GLY A 18 19.04 4.83 69.82
CA GLY A 18 20.20 4.00 69.51
C GLY A 18 20.45 4.10 68.00
N HIS A 19 21.63 4.57 67.63
CA HIS A 19 22.11 4.55 66.25
C HIS A 19 22.42 3.12 65.84
N ALA A 20 21.73 2.63 64.82
CA ALA A 20 22.19 1.53 63.96
C ALA A 20 21.70 1.80 62.53
N GLN A 21 22.53 2.54 61.81
CA GLN A 21 22.68 2.62 60.35
C GLN A 21 21.48 2.21 59.48
N ASP A 22 20.85 3.23 58.92
CA ASP A 22 20.05 3.21 57.70
C ASP A 22 20.82 2.57 56.54
N ALA A 23 20.59 1.27 56.31
CA ALA A 23 21.01 0.58 55.08
C ALA A 23 19.85 -0.16 54.38
N ASN A 24 18.68 -0.30 55.01
CA ASN A 24 17.54 -1.04 54.46
C ASN A 24 16.43 -0.19 53.85
N THR A 25 16.38 1.13 54.08
CA THR A 25 15.37 2.01 53.48
C THR A 25 15.64 2.35 52.01
N ALA A 26 16.92 2.35 51.59
CA ALA A 26 17.31 2.56 50.20
C ALA A 26 17.14 1.30 49.32
N ALA A 27 17.22 0.11 49.92
CA ALA A 27 17.00 -1.16 49.23
C ALA A 27 15.50 -1.38 48.93
N ASP A 28 14.63 -1.08 49.88
CA ASP A 28 13.17 -1.20 49.69
C ASP A 28 12.60 -0.14 48.73
N SER A 29 13.16 1.07 48.70
CA SER A 29 12.80 2.08 47.70
C SER A 29 13.23 1.71 46.28
N ASN A 30 14.37 1.02 46.13
CA ASN A 30 14.84 0.51 44.85
C ASN A 30 14.07 -0.73 44.40
N ILE A 31 13.64 -1.61 45.32
CA ILE A 31 12.77 -2.76 45.01
C ILE A 31 11.35 -2.29 44.64
N ALA A 32 10.84 -1.22 45.26
CA ALA A 32 9.56 -0.60 44.88
C ALA A 32 9.63 0.10 43.51
N ALA A 33 10.73 0.80 43.20
CA ALA A 33 10.97 1.40 41.89
C ALA A 33 11.17 0.34 40.79
N ASP A 34 11.85 -0.77 41.10
CA ASP A 34 12.06 -1.90 40.17
C ASP A 34 10.79 -2.76 39.98
N ARG A 35 9.90 -2.83 41.00
CA ARG A 35 8.54 -3.39 40.86
C ARG A 35 7.59 -2.50 40.07
N LEU A 36 7.67 -1.17 40.21
CA LEU A 36 6.92 -0.21 39.38
C LEU A 36 7.37 -0.21 37.92
N ALA A 37 8.64 -0.59 37.65
CA ALA A 37 9.16 -0.81 36.30
C ALA A 37 8.70 -2.15 35.65
N ARG A 38 8.10 -3.06 36.43
CA ARG A 38 7.64 -4.39 36.00
C ARG A 38 6.13 -4.60 36.12
N ALA A 39 5.33 -3.54 36.10
CA ALA A 39 3.93 -3.72 35.73
C ALA A 39 3.89 -4.31 34.33
N PRO A 40 3.10 -5.37 34.05
CA PRO A 40 3.07 -5.97 32.73
C PRO A 40 2.65 -4.89 31.73
N GLN A 41 3.61 -4.44 30.91
CA GLN A 41 3.32 -3.52 29.84
C GLN A 41 2.36 -4.24 28.91
N LEU A 42 1.13 -3.73 28.80
CA LEU A 42 0.14 -4.34 27.93
C LEU A 42 0.66 -4.22 26.49
N ARG A 43 1.12 -5.35 25.96
CA ARG A 43 1.52 -5.49 24.57
C ARG A 43 0.34 -6.01 23.78
N ILE A 44 -0.09 -5.24 22.79
CA ILE A 44 -1.18 -5.56 21.88
C ILE A 44 -0.52 -5.91 20.55
N VAL A 45 -0.63 -7.17 20.13
CA VAL A 45 -0.24 -7.58 18.78
C VAL A 45 -1.33 -7.08 17.84
N LEU A 46 -0.95 -6.32 16.82
CA LEU A 46 -1.90 -5.79 15.86
C LEU A 46 -2.24 -6.86 14.81
N PRO A 47 -3.48 -6.88 14.29
CA PRO A 47 -3.83 -7.78 13.19
C PRO A 47 -2.99 -7.48 11.96
N ASP A 48 -2.81 -8.48 11.10
CA ASP A 48 -2.04 -8.29 9.86
C ASP A 48 -2.68 -7.19 8.99
N PRO A 49 -1.87 -6.28 8.42
CA PRO A 49 -2.36 -5.20 7.58
C PRO A 49 -2.94 -5.75 6.28
N ASN A 50 -4.08 -5.19 5.86
CA ASN A 50 -4.69 -5.55 4.59
C ASN A 50 -3.95 -4.83 3.44
N MET A 51 -3.43 -5.62 2.51
CA MET A 51 -2.73 -5.13 1.32
C MET A 51 -3.68 -4.71 0.18
N LEU A 52 -4.98 -5.03 0.30
CA LEU A 52 -6.03 -4.73 -0.67
C LEU A 52 -6.99 -3.68 -0.10
N GLY A 53 -6.77 -2.42 -0.46
CA GLY A 53 -7.67 -1.33 -0.12
C GLY A 53 -8.99 -1.39 -0.89
N THR A 54 -10.07 -0.87 -0.32
CA THR A 54 -11.39 -0.80 -0.97
C THR A 54 -11.50 0.33 -2.00
N ILE A 55 -10.54 1.26 -2.01
CA ILE A 55 -10.44 2.35 -2.98
C ILE A 55 -9.02 2.45 -3.53
N SER A 56 -8.87 3.02 -4.74
CA SER A 56 -7.56 3.22 -5.35
C SER A 56 -6.78 4.35 -4.70
N VAL A 57 -5.47 4.40 -4.96
CA VAL A 57 -4.59 5.50 -4.51
C VAL A 57 -5.09 6.85 -5.02
N GLU A 58 -5.53 6.92 -6.28
CA GLU A 58 -6.09 8.14 -6.87
C GLU A 58 -7.35 8.60 -6.13
N ASN A 59 -8.21 7.66 -5.75
CA ASN A 59 -9.41 7.99 -4.98
C ASN A 59 -9.04 8.48 -3.57
N SER A 60 -8.10 7.82 -2.89
CA SER A 60 -7.59 8.28 -1.60
C SER A 60 -7.00 9.70 -1.69
N ILE A 61 -6.33 10.05 -2.79
CA ILE A 61 -5.83 11.40 -3.03
C ILE A 61 -6.99 12.38 -3.28
N ALA A 62 -8.00 11.98 -4.04
CA ALA A 62 -9.14 12.83 -4.40
C ALA A 62 -10.06 13.14 -3.21
N VAL A 63 -10.26 12.18 -2.30
CA VAL A 63 -11.14 12.33 -1.13
C VAL A 63 -10.40 12.78 0.13
N TYR A 64 -9.07 12.82 0.09
CA TYR A 64 -8.27 13.30 1.21
C TYR A 64 -8.60 14.76 1.52
N ASP A 65 -8.92 15.01 2.79
CA ASP A 65 -9.17 16.34 3.33
C ASP A 65 -8.61 16.48 4.75
N GLN A 66 -8.24 17.71 5.12
CA GLN A 66 -7.74 18.07 6.46
C GLN A 66 -8.92 18.24 7.43
N THR A 67 -9.45 17.11 7.88
CA THR A 67 -10.67 17.04 8.70
C THR A 67 -10.43 17.60 10.11
N ARG A 68 -11.27 18.53 10.55
CA ARG A 68 -11.12 19.21 11.86
C ARG A 68 -12.21 18.89 12.89
N ALA A 69 -13.17 18.06 12.53
CA ALA A 69 -14.27 17.67 13.40
C ALA A 69 -14.57 16.18 13.25
N TYR A 70 -14.61 15.47 14.38
CA TYR A 70 -14.71 14.02 14.43
C TYR A 70 -15.84 13.57 15.35
N LEU A 71 -16.43 12.43 15.05
CA LEU A 71 -17.20 11.65 16.03
C LEU A 71 -16.23 11.08 17.07
N THR A 72 -16.71 10.86 18.30
CA THR A 72 -15.91 10.29 19.40
C THR A 72 -15.77 8.77 19.32
N THR A 73 -16.13 8.17 18.19
CA THR A 73 -16.06 6.72 17.96
C THR A 73 -14.61 6.26 17.98
N PRO A 74 -14.25 5.26 18.82
CA PRO A 74 -12.93 4.63 18.77
C PRO A 74 -12.69 3.95 17.41
N LEU A 75 -11.42 3.91 16.99
CA LEU A 75 -11.03 3.14 15.80
C LEU A 75 -10.88 1.66 16.16
N SER A 76 -11.15 0.78 15.19
CA SER A 76 -10.95 -0.67 15.36
C SER A 76 -9.46 -1.03 15.34
N ASP A 77 -9.12 -2.21 15.86
CA ASP A 77 -7.73 -2.70 15.86
C ASP A 77 -7.18 -2.88 14.45
N GLU A 78 -8.03 -3.24 13.47
CA GLU A 78 -7.67 -3.32 12.04
C GLU A 78 -7.34 -1.93 11.47
N GLN A 79 -8.12 -0.90 11.82
CA GLN A 79 -7.84 0.48 11.39
C GLN A 79 -6.54 0.99 12.01
N VAL A 80 -6.31 0.74 13.31
CA VAL A 80 -5.07 1.12 14.00
C VAL A 80 -3.86 0.38 13.42
N SER A 81 -4.01 -0.91 13.15
CA SER A 81 -3.02 -1.73 12.43
C SER A 81 -2.65 -1.09 11.09
N GLN A 82 -3.64 -0.87 10.23
CA GLN A 82 -3.43 -0.38 8.88
C GLN A 82 -2.74 1.00 8.87
N LEU A 83 -3.15 1.91 9.76
CA LEU A 83 -2.59 3.26 9.85
C LEU A 83 -1.14 3.27 10.37
N THR A 84 -0.84 2.48 11.40
CA THR A 84 0.54 2.37 11.93
C THR A 84 1.45 1.62 10.96
N TRP A 85 0.93 0.62 10.25
CA TRP A 85 1.62 -0.04 9.16
C TRP A 85 1.98 0.92 8.02
N ALA A 86 1.04 1.76 7.58
CA ALA A 86 1.29 2.74 6.51
C ALA A 86 2.42 3.71 6.86
N ALA A 87 2.46 4.19 8.11
CA ALA A 87 3.59 4.98 8.62
C ALA A 87 4.91 4.19 8.58
N ASN A 88 4.89 2.94 9.05
CA ASN A 88 6.06 2.07 9.13
C ASN A 88 6.67 1.74 7.75
N MET A 89 5.84 1.57 6.72
CA MET A 89 6.33 1.30 5.36
C MET A 89 7.16 2.47 4.81
N THR A 90 6.71 3.70 5.06
CA THR A 90 7.48 4.90 4.68
C THR A 90 8.75 5.03 5.50
N ILE A 91 8.71 4.76 6.81
CA ILE A 91 9.92 4.74 7.67
C ILE A 91 10.93 3.69 7.16
N ARG A 92 10.48 2.48 6.79
CA ARG A 92 11.31 1.43 6.19
C ARG A 92 11.96 1.87 4.88
N ALA A 93 11.20 2.53 4.00
CA ALA A 93 11.72 3.04 2.74
C ALA A 93 12.81 4.11 2.97
N LEU A 94 12.60 5.01 3.93
CA LEU A 94 13.57 6.05 4.30
C LEU A 94 14.87 5.47 4.87
N ALA A 95 14.78 4.44 5.71
CA ALA A 95 15.95 3.77 6.29
C ALA A 95 16.86 3.15 5.22
N ARG A 96 16.29 2.54 4.16
CA ARG A 96 17.06 1.94 3.04
C ARG A 96 17.90 2.97 2.27
N ILE A 97 17.44 4.21 2.18
CA ILE A 97 18.16 5.31 1.50
C ILE A 97 19.35 5.79 2.36
N GLN A 98 19.21 5.75 3.68
CA GLN A 98 20.31 6.16 4.58
C GLN A 98 21.44 5.13 4.58
N THR A 99 21.12 3.83 4.57
CA THR A 99 22.13 2.75 4.52
C THR A 99 22.93 2.73 3.22
N THR A 100 22.38 3.23 2.10
CA THR A 100 23.07 3.28 0.80
C THR A 100 23.94 4.51 0.61
N ARG A 101 23.72 5.58 1.40
CA ARG A 101 24.55 6.81 1.39
C ARG A 101 25.75 6.76 2.34
N ALA A 102 25.78 5.82 3.28
CA ALA A 102 26.99 5.54 4.05
C ALA A 102 28.02 4.95 3.08
N ALA A 103 29.07 5.72 2.75
CA ALA A 103 30.19 5.22 1.96
C ALA A 103 30.72 3.92 2.59
N PRO A 104 31.19 2.93 1.79
CA PRO A 104 31.91 1.79 2.36
C PRO A 104 33.05 2.35 3.22
N PRO A 105 33.34 1.77 4.40
CA PRO A 105 34.28 2.34 5.35
C PRO A 105 35.68 2.37 4.72
N THR A 106 36.03 3.50 4.09
CA THR A 106 37.38 3.76 3.63
C THR A 106 38.19 4.18 4.86
N ARG A 107 38.87 3.18 5.44
CA ARG A 107 39.65 3.19 6.71
C ARG A 107 38.84 2.90 7.97
N ALA A 108 38.34 1.67 8.10
CA ALA A 108 38.23 1.07 9.44
C ALA A 108 39.65 0.74 9.94
N ARG A 109 40.04 1.26 11.11
CA ARG A 109 41.20 0.69 11.84
C ARG A 109 40.86 -0.78 12.17
N PRO A 110 41.83 -1.72 12.10
CA PRO A 110 41.59 -3.08 12.51
C PRO A 110 41.10 -3.08 13.96
N GLY A 111 39.86 -3.57 14.19
CA GLY A 111 39.25 -3.67 15.53
C GLY A 111 38.01 -2.79 15.78
N GLN A 112 37.62 -1.89 14.87
CA GLN A 112 36.35 -1.14 14.97
C GLN A 112 35.57 -1.21 13.67
N ALA A 113 35.04 -2.38 13.36
CA ALA A 113 33.93 -2.51 12.42
C ALA A 113 32.64 -2.63 13.23
N SER A 114 32.04 -1.49 13.60
CA SER A 114 30.62 -1.51 13.92
C SER A 114 29.90 -1.78 12.60
N ALA A 115 29.43 -3.02 12.41
CA ALA A 115 28.59 -3.36 11.28
C ALA A 115 27.46 -2.32 11.17
N PRO A 116 27.13 -1.81 9.96
CA PRO A 116 25.99 -0.93 9.81
C PRO A 116 24.76 -1.67 10.33
N ASN A 117 24.17 -1.22 11.43
CA ASN A 117 23.00 -1.85 12.02
C ASN A 117 21.82 -1.58 11.07
N PRO A 118 21.33 -2.57 10.30
CA PRO A 118 20.40 -2.37 9.20
C PRO A 118 18.96 -2.09 9.67
N LEU A 119 18.76 -1.87 10.97
CA LEU A 119 17.46 -1.72 11.63
C LEU A 119 17.30 -0.39 12.39
N LEU A 120 18.18 0.59 12.19
CA LEU A 120 17.96 1.94 12.70
C LEU A 120 16.81 2.59 11.93
N PHE A 121 15.59 2.35 12.40
CA PHE A 121 14.44 3.15 11.99
C PHE A 121 14.69 4.59 12.47
N PRO A 122 14.75 5.58 11.55
CA PRO A 122 15.09 6.96 11.93
C PRO A 122 13.97 7.67 12.69
N TYR A 123 12.79 7.07 12.77
CA TYR A 123 11.63 7.63 13.44
C TYR A 123 10.95 6.59 14.33
N ASP A 124 10.46 7.07 15.47
CA ASP A 124 9.63 6.33 16.41
C ASP A 124 8.20 6.85 16.35
N LEU A 125 7.22 5.97 16.58
CA LEU A 125 5.80 6.31 16.55
C LEU A 125 5.17 6.11 17.93
N TYR A 126 4.48 7.13 18.41
CA TYR A 126 3.64 7.05 19.61
C TYR A 126 2.18 7.19 19.18
N VAL A 127 1.30 6.37 19.73
CA VAL A 127 -0.13 6.36 19.43
C VAL A 127 -0.90 6.79 20.67
N PHE A 128 -1.77 7.79 20.53
CA PHE A 128 -2.66 8.29 21.57
C PHE A 128 -4.10 7.90 21.22
N ASN A 129 -4.84 7.34 22.16
CA ASN A 129 -6.27 7.08 22.03
C ASN A 129 -6.96 7.12 23.41
N VAL A 130 -8.25 6.79 23.48
CA VAL A 130 -9.04 6.70 24.72
C VAL A 130 -8.42 5.78 25.79
N ASN A 131 -7.67 4.75 25.37
CA ASN A 131 -7.09 3.74 26.24
C ASN A 131 -5.68 4.10 26.72
N GLY A 132 -5.14 5.24 26.26
CA GLY A 132 -3.89 5.82 26.73
C GLY A 132 -2.87 6.10 25.63
N ILE A 133 -1.59 5.96 25.99
CA ILE A 133 -0.44 6.23 25.12
C ILE A 133 0.33 4.94 24.91
N PHE A 134 0.69 4.67 23.66
CA PHE A 134 1.35 3.46 23.23
C PHE A 134 2.59 3.79 22.40
N THR A 135 3.62 2.98 22.49
CA THR A 135 4.74 2.96 21.53
C THR A 135 4.50 1.85 20.51
N TYR A 136 4.83 2.12 19.25
CA TYR A 136 4.70 1.13 18.18
C TYR A 136 6.05 0.43 17.92
N ASP A 137 6.02 -0.90 17.93
CA ASP A 137 7.14 -1.76 17.53
C ASP A 137 7.01 -2.12 16.04
N PRO A 138 7.90 -1.61 15.17
CA PRO A 138 7.83 -1.80 13.73
C PRO A 138 8.25 -3.20 13.24
N LEU A 139 8.93 -4.00 14.08
CA LEU A 139 9.37 -5.35 13.74
C LEU A 139 8.32 -6.38 14.12
N ALA A 140 7.74 -6.21 15.31
CA ALA A 140 6.70 -7.13 15.79
C ALA A 140 5.27 -6.71 15.42
N HIS A 141 5.10 -5.55 14.77
CA HIS A 141 3.80 -4.98 14.44
C HIS A 141 2.87 -4.98 15.66
N SER A 142 3.31 -4.32 16.73
CA SER A 142 2.61 -4.34 18.02
C SER A 142 2.65 -3.00 18.73
N LEU A 143 1.66 -2.73 19.58
CA LEU A 143 1.60 -1.56 20.45
C LEU A 143 1.94 -1.95 21.88
N THR A 144 2.84 -1.22 22.51
CA THR A 144 3.17 -1.37 23.93
C THR A 144 2.63 -0.18 24.69
N ARG A 145 1.68 -0.41 25.60
CA ARG A 145 1.08 0.68 26.38
C ARG A 145 2.08 1.20 27.40
N ILE A 146 2.35 2.50 27.34
CA ILE A 146 3.24 3.20 28.28
C ILE A 146 2.47 4.04 29.30
N VAL A 147 1.26 4.48 28.94
CA VAL A 147 0.37 5.21 29.87
C VAL A 147 -1.07 4.73 29.68
N THR A 148 -1.80 4.54 30.78
CA THR A 148 -3.18 4.01 30.81
C THR A 148 -4.28 5.08 30.76
N ARG A 149 -3.94 6.35 30.97
CA ARG A 149 -4.89 7.47 31.03
C ARG A 149 -5.09 8.11 29.65
N ASP A 150 -6.32 8.48 29.32
CA ASP A 150 -6.62 9.31 28.14
C ASP A 150 -5.97 10.69 28.27
N PHE A 151 -5.05 10.97 27.35
CA PHE A 151 -4.30 12.23 27.30
C PHE A 151 -4.64 13.08 26.09
N ARG A 152 -5.69 12.75 25.32
CA ARG A 152 -6.06 13.50 24.12
C ARG A 152 -6.41 14.97 24.43
N LEU A 153 -7.03 15.26 25.57
CA LEU A 153 -7.26 16.63 26.03
C LEU A 153 -5.95 17.37 26.32
N GLY A 154 -5.00 16.71 26.99
CA GLY A 154 -3.67 17.27 27.26
C GLY A 154 -2.91 17.54 25.97
N LEU A 155 -2.95 16.60 25.02
CA LEU A 155 -2.35 16.72 23.71
C LEU A 155 -2.99 17.85 22.89
N SER A 156 -4.31 17.97 22.92
CA SER A 156 -5.07 19.07 22.30
C SER A 156 -4.61 20.43 22.81
N ASN A 157 -4.46 20.58 24.13
CA ASN A 157 -3.96 21.81 24.74
C ASN A 157 -2.53 22.15 24.29
N ALA A 158 -1.65 21.14 24.21
CA ALA A 158 -0.27 21.32 23.73
C ALA A 158 -0.21 21.64 22.23
N ALA A 159 -1.20 21.22 21.45
CA ALA A 159 -1.32 21.47 20.02
C ALA A 159 -2.18 22.70 19.71
N ASN A 160 -1.96 23.81 20.43
CA ASN A 160 -2.68 25.08 20.24
C ASN A 160 -4.20 24.99 20.44
N LYS A 161 -4.66 24.18 21.41
CA LYS A 161 -6.08 23.97 21.75
C LYS A 161 -6.92 23.48 20.57
N GLN A 162 -6.34 22.61 19.73
CA GLN A 162 -7.06 22.04 18.59
C GLN A 162 -8.10 21.01 19.07
N PRO A 163 -9.41 21.28 18.97
CA PRO A 163 -10.44 20.41 19.55
C PRO A 163 -10.52 19.05 18.85
N ALA A 164 -10.12 19.00 17.57
CA ALA A 164 -10.10 17.80 16.74
C ALA A 164 -9.34 16.64 17.39
N ILE A 165 -8.22 16.93 18.07
CA ILE A 165 -7.38 15.93 18.75
C ILE A 165 -8.13 15.24 19.91
N ASN A 166 -8.96 15.99 20.63
CA ASN A 166 -9.72 15.44 21.76
C ASN A 166 -10.91 14.57 21.31
N GLN A 167 -11.43 14.82 20.11
CA GLN A 167 -12.57 14.10 19.54
C GLN A 167 -12.15 12.84 18.77
N ALA A 168 -11.02 12.92 18.06
CA ALA A 168 -10.53 11.88 17.18
C ALA A 168 -10.34 10.52 17.87
N GLY A 169 -10.50 9.45 17.09
CA GLY A 169 -10.32 8.09 17.57
C GLY A 169 -8.87 7.78 17.92
N MET A 170 -7.91 8.37 17.21
CA MET A 170 -6.48 8.28 17.56
C MET A 170 -5.65 9.48 17.08
N THR A 171 -4.46 9.64 17.65
CA THR A 171 -3.40 10.51 17.11
C THR A 171 -2.07 9.74 17.07
N ILE A 172 -1.41 9.73 15.91
CA ILE A 172 -0.06 9.19 15.72
C ILE A 172 0.93 10.35 15.80
N LEU A 173 1.81 10.33 16.80
CA LEU A 173 2.91 11.25 16.97
C LEU A 173 4.18 10.66 16.37
N ILE A 174 4.86 11.43 15.53
CA ILE A 174 6.10 11.06 14.83
C ILE A 174 7.27 11.73 15.54
N LEU A 175 8.23 10.93 16.00
CA LEU A 175 9.42 11.37 16.71
C LEU A 175 10.66 11.08 15.89
N THR A 176 11.63 12.00 15.92
CA THR A 176 12.97 11.73 15.38
C THR A 176 13.81 10.97 16.38
N ARG A 177 14.69 10.10 15.89
CA ARG A 177 15.84 9.60 16.62
C ARG A 177 17.09 10.33 16.12
N PRO A 178 17.57 11.40 16.78
CA PRO A 178 18.76 12.14 16.37
C PRO A 178 20.00 11.23 16.37
N GLU A 179 20.68 11.18 15.23
CA GLU A 179 22.03 10.64 15.11
C GLU A 179 23.04 11.66 15.65
N GLY A 180 23.26 11.64 16.97
CA GLY A 180 24.30 12.48 17.59
C GLY A 180 23.94 13.96 17.73
N LYS A 181 24.63 14.63 18.66
CA LYS A 181 24.23 15.93 19.25
C LYS A 181 24.42 17.18 18.36
N THR A 182 24.49 17.07 17.03
CA THR A 182 24.69 18.24 16.15
C THR A 182 23.78 18.20 14.92
N ALA A 183 22.48 18.36 15.15
CA ALA A 183 21.54 18.61 14.05
C ALA A 183 21.81 20.00 13.46
N THR A 184 22.49 20.06 12.32
CA THR A 184 22.61 21.28 11.53
C THR A 184 21.22 21.72 11.05
N THR A 185 21.03 23.00 10.71
CA THR A 185 19.77 23.51 10.13
C THR A 185 19.32 22.69 8.91
N ARG A 186 20.28 22.18 8.13
CA ARG A 186 20.03 21.30 6.97
C ARG A 186 19.56 19.89 7.37
N SER A 187 20.06 19.34 8.48
CA SER A 187 19.58 18.07 9.05
C SER A 187 18.11 18.16 9.45
N ARG A 188 17.74 19.26 10.14
CA ARG A 188 16.36 19.50 10.58
C ARG A 188 15.38 19.63 9.42
N PHE A 189 15.77 20.30 8.33
CA PHE A 189 14.92 20.38 7.13
C PHE A 189 14.59 18.99 6.56
N ASN A 190 15.59 18.10 6.50
CA ASN A 190 15.39 16.73 6.03
C ASN A 190 14.46 15.93 6.95
N GLU A 191 14.60 16.09 8.28
CA GLU A 191 13.73 15.44 9.27
C GLU A 191 12.26 15.83 9.08
N TYR A 192 11.98 17.13 8.91
CA TYR A 192 10.61 17.60 8.67
C TYR A 192 10.04 17.12 7.33
N ALA A 193 10.84 17.15 6.26
CA ALA A 193 10.40 16.66 4.95
C ALA A 193 10.06 15.16 4.97
N GLN A 194 10.83 14.37 5.72
CA GLN A 194 10.60 12.94 5.90
C GLN A 194 9.40 12.64 6.79
N ALA A 195 9.22 13.38 7.89
CA ALA A 195 7.99 13.28 8.69
C ALA A 195 6.74 13.67 7.90
N GLY A 196 6.85 14.63 6.98
CA GLY A 196 5.78 14.95 6.03
C GLY A 196 5.42 13.76 5.14
N GLN A 197 6.41 13.01 4.63
CA GLN A 197 6.16 11.79 3.86
C GLN A 197 5.44 10.72 4.69
N ILE A 198 5.90 10.48 5.93
CA ILE A 198 5.26 9.52 6.84
C ILE A 198 3.81 9.95 7.13
N ALA A 199 3.60 11.22 7.45
CA ALA A 199 2.29 11.78 7.75
C ALA A 199 1.33 11.67 6.56
N GLN A 200 1.81 11.95 5.34
CA GLN A 200 1.00 11.84 4.14
C GLN A 200 0.59 10.40 3.83
N SER A 201 1.48 9.42 4.05
CA SER A 201 1.13 8.01 3.90
C SER A 201 0.00 7.59 4.84
N VAL A 202 0.06 8.04 6.10
CA VAL A 202 -1.04 7.81 7.07
C VAL A 202 -2.32 8.49 6.62
N ALA A 203 -2.24 9.75 6.16
CA ALA A 203 -3.40 10.52 5.75
C ALA A 203 -4.13 9.92 4.53
N LEU A 204 -3.37 9.45 3.53
CA LEU A 204 -3.93 8.76 2.37
C LEU A 204 -4.50 7.38 2.75
N GLN A 205 -3.87 6.67 3.67
CA GLN A 205 -4.42 5.42 4.19
C GLN A 205 -5.71 5.65 4.97
N ALA A 206 -5.79 6.72 5.76
CA ALA A 206 -7.01 7.12 6.48
C ALA A 206 -8.15 7.43 5.50
N ALA A 207 -7.88 8.21 4.46
CA ALA A 207 -8.83 8.47 3.37
C ALA A 207 -9.29 7.16 2.70
N GLY A 208 -8.36 6.23 2.48
CA GLY A 208 -8.62 4.87 2.01
C GLY A 208 -9.63 4.08 2.84
N LEU A 209 -9.64 4.32 4.15
CA LEU A 209 -10.52 3.68 5.13
C LEU A 209 -11.83 4.47 5.39
N GLY A 210 -12.07 5.55 4.64
CA GLY A 210 -13.20 6.46 4.87
C GLY A 210 -13.08 7.30 6.16
N LEU A 211 -11.86 7.43 6.69
CA LEU A 211 -11.55 8.22 7.87
C LEU A 211 -11.04 9.61 7.48
N GLY A 212 -11.34 10.61 8.31
CA GLY A 212 -10.73 11.93 8.20
C GLY A 212 -9.37 11.96 8.89
N SER A 213 -8.46 12.80 8.40
CA SER A 213 -7.18 13.02 9.06
C SER A 213 -6.78 14.51 9.11
N LEU A 214 -5.98 14.88 10.11
CA LEU A 214 -5.43 16.22 10.29
C LEU A 214 -3.95 16.11 10.61
N ILE A 215 -3.11 16.66 9.72
CA ILE A 215 -1.67 16.72 9.92
C ILE A 215 -1.35 18.00 10.69
N THR A 216 -0.71 17.86 11.84
CA THR A 216 -0.29 18.97 12.70
C THR A 216 1.22 18.95 12.86
N THR A 217 1.88 20.02 12.43
CA THR A 217 3.34 20.21 12.56
C THR A 217 3.71 21.32 13.55
N THR A 218 2.72 22.06 14.07
CA THR A 218 2.91 23.15 15.03
C THR A 218 2.23 22.83 16.36
N PHE A 219 3.03 22.59 17.39
CA PHE A 219 2.60 22.29 18.76
C PHE A 219 3.75 22.51 19.75
N ASP A 220 3.42 22.60 21.04
CA ASP A 220 4.42 22.72 22.11
C ASP A 220 5.12 21.37 22.33
N GLN A 221 6.31 21.23 21.74
CA GLN A 221 7.12 20.02 21.84
C GLN A 221 7.55 19.71 23.28
N ILE A 222 7.73 20.72 24.14
CA ILE A 222 8.15 20.52 25.54
C ILE A 222 7.00 19.89 26.33
N LEU A 223 5.79 20.41 26.17
CA LEU A 223 4.60 19.86 26.80
C LEU A 223 4.31 18.45 26.29
N VAL A 224 4.35 18.21 24.97
CA VAL A 224 4.14 16.88 24.40
C VAL A 224 5.15 15.87 24.94
N ARG A 225 6.44 16.23 25.02
CA ARG A 225 7.47 15.34 25.60
C ARG A 225 7.15 14.97 27.05
N LYS A 226 6.76 15.94 27.87
CA LYS A 226 6.38 15.70 29.27
C LYS A 226 5.13 14.82 29.39
N LEU A 227 4.10 15.08 28.57
CA LEU A 227 2.84 14.34 28.60
C LEU A 227 3.02 12.85 28.29
N ALA A 228 3.86 12.52 27.31
CA ALA A 228 4.09 11.15 26.87
C ALA A 228 5.36 10.50 27.45
N ASN A 229 6.01 11.16 28.41
CA ASN A 229 7.28 10.72 29.00
C ASN A 229 8.35 10.37 27.93
N ILE A 230 8.43 11.19 26.88
CA ILE A 230 9.33 10.97 25.75
C ILE A 230 10.78 11.24 26.21
N PRO A 231 11.73 10.32 25.94
CA PRO A 231 13.14 10.53 26.22
C PRO A 231 13.67 11.85 25.64
N ALA A 232 14.56 12.53 26.36
CA ALA A 232 15.18 13.78 25.91
C ALA A 232 15.99 13.63 24.60
N ALA A 233 16.34 12.39 24.25
CA ALA A 233 17.00 12.06 23.00
C ALA A 233 16.03 11.95 21.81
N GLN A 234 14.72 12.17 21.96
CA GLN A 234 13.75 12.12 20.85
C GLN A 234 13.00 13.45 20.74
N ASP A 235 12.76 13.87 19.51
CA ASP A 235 12.02 15.11 19.25
C ASP A 235 10.69 14.80 18.55
N PRO A 236 9.53 15.16 19.14
CA PRO A 236 8.26 15.08 18.44
C PRO A 236 8.21 16.20 17.39
N ILE A 237 8.01 15.84 16.12
CA ILE A 237 8.12 16.79 15.00
C ILE A 237 6.85 16.93 14.16
N ALA A 238 5.98 15.93 14.18
CA ALA A 238 4.68 15.97 13.51
C ALA A 238 3.71 15.03 14.22
N MET A 239 2.41 15.29 14.08
CA MET A 239 1.38 14.32 14.44
C MET A 239 0.29 14.27 13.38
N VAL A 240 -0.33 13.10 13.23
CA VAL A 240 -1.51 12.89 12.41
C VAL A 240 -2.65 12.48 13.32
N THR A 241 -3.72 13.27 13.34
CA THR A 241 -4.94 12.99 14.10
C THR A 241 -5.96 12.35 13.17
N ILE A 242 -6.56 11.23 13.56
CA ILE A 242 -7.42 10.41 12.70
C ILE A 242 -8.71 10.06 13.43
N GLY A 243 -9.85 10.18 12.75
CA GLY A 243 -11.15 9.80 13.29
C GLY A 243 -12.24 9.76 12.23
N VAL A 244 -13.44 9.35 12.64
CA VAL A 244 -14.63 9.37 11.78
C VAL A 244 -15.11 10.82 11.62
N PRO A 245 -15.20 11.39 10.42
CA PRO A 245 -15.62 12.79 10.23
C PRO A 245 -17.03 13.06 10.75
N SER A 246 -17.24 14.16 11.49
CA SER A 246 -18.58 14.52 12.01
C SER A 246 -19.51 15.09 10.94
N THR A 247 -18.98 15.55 9.81
CA THR A 247 -19.73 16.10 8.66
C THR A 247 -20.42 15.02 7.81
N ALA A 248 -20.39 13.76 8.23
CA ALA A 248 -21.06 12.63 7.57
C ALA A 248 -22.61 12.71 7.53
N ILE A 249 -23.22 13.87 7.86
CA ILE A 249 -24.65 14.16 7.61
C ILE A 249 -24.85 15.17 6.45
N THR A 250 -23.79 15.72 5.84
CA THR A 250 -23.95 16.61 4.67
C THR A 250 -22.88 16.39 3.59
N ALA A 251 -22.46 15.15 3.40
CA ALA A 251 -22.45 14.66 2.03
C ALA A 251 -23.90 14.27 1.75
N GLN A 252 -24.51 14.81 0.70
CA GLN A 252 -25.70 14.15 0.15
C GLN A 252 -25.40 12.65 0.07
N PRO A 253 -26.38 11.75 0.27
CA PRO A 253 -26.25 10.46 -0.37
C PRO A 253 -26.06 10.83 -1.84
N THR A 254 -24.82 10.77 -2.34
CA THR A 254 -24.62 10.40 -3.73
C THR A 254 -25.49 9.17 -3.81
N GLN A 255 -26.62 9.30 -4.50
CA GLN A 255 -27.62 8.24 -4.61
C GLN A 255 -26.83 6.96 -4.67
N ALA A 256 -27.14 6.00 -3.80
CA ALA A 256 -26.55 4.69 -3.87
C ALA A 256 -26.60 4.31 -5.34
N ARG A 257 -25.47 4.47 -6.05
CA ARG A 257 -25.32 3.91 -7.36
C ARG A 257 -25.59 2.46 -7.02
N PRO A 258 -26.65 1.84 -7.57
CA PRO A 258 -27.02 0.49 -7.20
C PRO A 258 -25.71 -0.26 -7.11
N GLN A 259 -25.38 -0.81 -5.93
CA GLN A 259 -24.12 -1.53 -5.72
C GLN A 259 -24.00 -2.37 -6.97
N PRO A 260 -23.02 -2.11 -7.87
CA PRO A 260 -23.04 -2.78 -9.14
C PRO A 260 -23.02 -4.25 -8.78
N THR A 261 -24.04 -4.97 -9.22
CA THR A 261 -24.02 -6.42 -9.26
C THR A 261 -22.62 -6.79 -9.69
N ALA A 262 -21.88 -7.54 -8.87
CA ALA A 262 -20.45 -7.75 -9.07
C ALA A 262 -20.20 -8.01 -10.56
N GLN A 263 -19.41 -7.14 -11.20
CA GLN A 263 -19.22 -7.27 -12.65
C GLN A 263 -18.65 -8.65 -12.92
N THR A 264 -19.23 -9.34 -13.88
CA THR A 264 -18.93 -10.75 -14.12
C THR A 264 -18.32 -10.90 -15.51
N VAL A 265 -17.19 -11.60 -15.58
CA VAL A 265 -16.42 -11.79 -16.80
C VAL A 265 -16.26 -13.28 -17.05
N ALA A 266 -16.55 -13.72 -18.26
CA ALA A 266 -16.28 -15.09 -18.68
C ALA A 266 -14.85 -15.19 -19.23
N LEU A 267 -14.04 -16.07 -18.62
CA LEU A 267 -12.71 -16.44 -19.10
C LEU A 267 -12.83 -17.74 -19.90
N ILE A 268 -12.60 -17.66 -21.21
CA ILE A 268 -12.73 -18.79 -22.12
C ILE A 268 -11.37 -19.51 -22.22
N LEU A 269 -11.33 -20.77 -21.81
CA LEU A 269 -10.14 -21.63 -21.84
C LEU A 269 -10.35 -22.88 -22.73
N PRO A 270 -9.32 -23.31 -23.49
CA PRO A 270 -9.30 -24.64 -24.09
C PRO A 270 -9.20 -25.73 -23.00
N GLU A 271 -9.44 -26.98 -23.37
CA GLU A 271 -9.36 -28.11 -22.41
C GLU A 271 -7.94 -28.32 -21.88
N LYS A 272 -6.94 -28.07 -22.73
CA LYS A 272 -5.52 -28.21 -22.44
C LYS A 272 -4.72 -27.09 -23.09
N ASN A 273 -3.50 -26.87 -22.61
CA ASN A 273 -2.50 -25.97 -23.19
C ASN A 273 -2.95 -24.50 -23.28
N TYR A 274 -3.71 -24.02 -22.29
CA TYR A 274 -3.89 -22.58 -22.09
C TYR A 274 -2.64 -21.96 -21.45
N SER A 275 -2.45 -20.65 -21.58
CA SER A 275 -1.34 -19.93 -20.97
C SER A 275 -1.61 -19.65 -19.48
N ASP A 276 -0.94 -20.39 -18.59
CA ASP A 276 -1.08 -20.21 -17.14
C ASP A 276 -0.68 -18.82 -16.65
N GLU A 277 0.38 -18.26 -17.23
CA GLU A 277 0.89 -16.93 -16.88
C GLU A 277 -0.14 -15.85 -17.23
N GLU A 278 -0.72 -15.91 -18.43
CA GLU A 278 -1.78 -14.97 -18.84
C GLU A 278 -3.02 -15.11 -17.95
N LEU A 279 -3.44 -16.34 -17.66
CA LEU A 279 -4.61 -16.60 -16.81
C LEU A 279 -4.39 -16.07 -15.39
N SER A 280 -3.24 -16.38 -14.78
CA SER A 280 -2.91 -15.97 -13.41
C SER A 280 -2.89 -14.44 -13.28
N ASP A 281 -2.20 -13.74 -14.18
CA ASP A 281 -2.10 -12.28 -14.14
C ASP A 281 -3.47 -11.60 -14.34
N ILE A 282 -4.33 -12.19 -15.17
CA ILE A 282 -5.69 -11.67 -15.42
C ILE A 282 -6.60 -11.94 -14.21
N LEU A 283 -6.55 -13.12 -13.62
CA LEU A 283 -7.30 -13.46 -12.40
C LEU A 283 -6.88 -12.56 -11.24
N ASP A 284 -5.57 -12.40 -11.00
CA ASP A 284 -5.04 -11.51 -9.97
C ASP A 284 -5.56 -10.07 -10.16
N ALA A 285 -5.54 -9.57 -11.40
CA ALA A 285 -6.05 -8.24 -11.70
C ALA A 285 -7.58 -8.11 -11.50
N PHE A 286 -8.35 -9.15 -11.80
CA PHE A 286 -9.79 -9.17 -11.60
C PHE A 286 -10.18 -9.31 -10.13
N ASP A 287 -9.44 -10.12 -9.36
CA ASP A 287 -9.59 -10.25 -7.91
C ASP A 287 -9.30 -8.90 -7.23
N ILE A 288 -8.19 -8.23 -7.60
CA ILE A 288 -7.86 -6.87 -7.15
C ILE A 288 -8.99 -5.88 -7.51
N ALA A 289 -9.63 -6.04 -8.66
CA ALA A 289 -10.69 -5.16 -9.13
C ALA A 289 -12.09 -5.53 -8.61
N ASN A 290 -12.24 -6.60 -7.81
CA ASN A 290 -13.52 -7.16 -7.39
C ASN A 290 -14.46 -7.45 -8.57
N ILE A 291 -13.91 -8.07 -9.63
CA ILE A 291 -14.64 -8.57 -10.79
C ILE A 291 -14.71 -10.08 -10.64
N ARG A 292 -15.93 -10.64 -10.69
CA ARG A 292 -16.13 -12.09 -10.65
C ARG A 292 -15.70 -12.69 -11.97
N ALA A 293 -14.61 -13.45 -11.96
CA ALA A 293 -14.21 -14.26 -13.10
C ALA A 293 -14.88 -15.64 -13.05
N GLU A 294 -15.53 -16.03 -14.13
CA GLU A 294 -16.05 -17.40 -14.29
C GLU A 294 -15.36 -18.07 -15.46
N ILE A 295 -14.85 -19.28 -15.26
CA ILE A 295 -14.08 -19.99 -16.27
C ILE A 295 -15.02 -20.86 -17.08
N ALA A 296 -15.03 -20.63 -18.39
CA ALA A 296 -15.82 -21.37 -19.36
C ALA A 296 -14.92 -22.17 -20.32
N SER A 297 -15.40 -23.34 -20.72
CA SER A 297 -14.71 -24.20 -21.69
C SER A 297 -15.72 -25.04 -22.46
N THR A 298 -15.28 -25.88 -23.39
CA THR A 298 -16.17 -26.83 -24.11
C THR A 298 -16.75 -27.91 -23.20
N THR A 299 -16.07 -28.23 -22.10
CA THR A 299 -16.51 -29.20 -21.09
C THR A 299 -16.24 -28.68 -19.67
N LEU A 300 -16.97 -29.20 -18.68
CA LEU A 300 -16.78 -28.86 -17.26
C LEU A 300 -15.55 -29.54 -16.65
N GLY A 301 -15.06 -28.99 -15.54
CA GLY A 301 -14.02 -29.61 -14.73
C GLY A 301 -12.62 -29.08 -15.01
N PRO A 302 -11.56 -29.83 -14.60
CA PRO A 302 -10.19 -29.33 -14.63
C PRO A 302 -9.69 -29.12 -16.06
N ARG A 303 -8.99 -28.02 -16.27
CA ARG A 303 -8.27 -27.60 -17.48
C ARG A 303 -6.79 -27.56 -17.13
N GLU A 304 -5.94 -28.02 -18.04
CA GLU A 304 -4.49 -28.07 -17.82
C GLU A 304 -3.80 -27.03 -18.68
N GLY A 305 -2.98 -26.15 -18.09
CA GLY A 305 -2.21 -25.16 -18.83
C GLY A 305 -0.86 -25.70 -19.31
N ILE A 306 -0.17 -24.89 -20.12
CA ILE A 306 1.14 -25.22 -20.73
C ILE A 306 2.19 -25.56 -19.66
N ASN A 307 2.14 -24.89 -18.51
CA ASN A 307 3.05 -25.10 -17.38
C ASN A 307 2.44 -26.00 -16.30
N LEU A 308 1.48 -26.86 -16.67
CA LEU A 308 0.77 -27.80 -15.79
C LEU A 308 -0.07 -27.12 -14.68
N GLY A 309 -0.35 -25.82 -14.79
CA GLY A 309 -1.33 -25.18 -13.91
C GLY A 309 -2.71 -25.75 -14.16
N GLN A 310 -3.58 -25.60 -13.16
CA GLN A 310 -4.92 -26.16 -13.17
C GLN A 310 -5.95 -25.06 -12.97
N ALA A 311 -6.95 -25.02 -13.85
CA ALA A 311 -8.10 -24.15 -13.74
C ALA A 311 -9.37 -25.00 -13.83
N THR A 312 -10.45 -24.63 -13.14
CA THR A 312 -11.70 -25.41 -13.20
C THR A 312 -12.74 -24.65 -14.01
N ALA A 313 -13.18 -25.23 -15.13
CA ALA A 313 -14.31 -24.71 -15.89
C ALA A 313 -15.62 -25.04 -15.18
N THR A 314 -16.39 -24.01 -14.82
CA THR A 314 -17.65 -24.12 -14.08
C THR A 314 -18.89 -23.97 -14.96
N VAL A 315 -18.71 -23.49 -16.20
CA VAL A 315 -19.75 -23.34 -17.21
C VAL A 315 -19.24 -23.82 -18.57
N THR A 316 -20.12 -24.39 -19.39
CA THR A 316 -19.77 -24.75 -20.76
C THR A 316 -20.01 -23.58 -21.71
N ILE A 317 -19.28 -23.52 -22.81
CA ILE A 317 -19.49 -22.52 -23.87
C ILE A 317 -20.91 -22.58 -24.44
N ALA A 318 -21.52 -23.76 -24.50
CA ALA A 318 -22.89 -23.95 -24.98
C ALA A 318 -23.94 -23.39 -24.00
N ASP A 319 -23.63 -23.38 -22.71
CA ASP A 319 -24.52 -22.91 -21.63
C ASP A 319 -24.25 -21.46 -21.20
N LEU A 320 -23.30 -20.77 -21.85
CA LEU A 320 -22.99 -19.37 -21.55
C LEU A 320 -24.15 -18.45 -21.96
N ASP A 321 -24.82 -17.88 -20.96
CA ASP A 321 -25.76 -16.77 -21.17
C ASP A 321 -25.01 -15.43 -21.22
N LEU A 322 -24.80 -14.91 -22.43
CA LEU A 322 -24.11 -13.63 -22.67
C LEU A 322 -24.70 -12.45 -21.88
N GLN A 323 -25.98 -12.50 -21.47
CA GLN A 323 -26.58 -11.41 -20.70
C GLN A 323 -26.00 -11.28 -19.29
N GLN A 324 -25.49 -12.39 -18.72
CA GLN A 324 -24.95 -12.44 -17.36
C GLN A 324 -23.52 -11.90 -17.26
N TYR A 325 -22.85 -11.71 -18.39
CA TYR A 325 -21.44 -11.32 -18.44
C TYR A 325 -21.27 -9.92 -19.03
N ASP A 326 -20.41 -9.12 -18.42
CA ASP A 326 -20.01 -7.81 -18.91
C ASP A 326 -18.94 -7.90 -20.01
N ALA A 327 -18.09 -8.94 -19.94
CA ALA A 327 -17.07 -9.21 -20.96
C ALA A 327 -16.80 -10.70 -21.17
N LEU A 328 -16.31 -11.03 -22.36
CA LEU A 328 -15.83 -12.36 -22.74
C LEU A 328 -14.35 -12.29 -23.12
N ILE A 329 -13.51 -13.02 -22.41
CA ILE A 329 -12.04 -12.94 -22.54
C ILE A 329 -11.48 -14.29 -22.94
N PHE A 330 -10.80 -14.33 -24.09
CA PHE A 330 -10.14 -15.51 -24.63
C PHE A 330 -8.68 -15.52 -24.22
N ILE A 331 -8.32 -16.45 -23.33
CA ILE A 331 -6.95 -16.62 -22.85
C ILE A 331 -6.14 -17.37 -23.91
N GLY A 332 -4.89 -16.99 -24.09
CA GLY A 332 -4.01 -17.59 -25.08
C GLY A 332 -3.51 -18.97 -24.68
N GLY A 333 -2.50 -19.42 -25.42
CA GLY A 333 -1.96 -20.77 -25.35
C GLY A 333 -2.33 -21.61 -26.56
N ASN A 334 -1.49 -22.59 -26.89
CA ASN A 334 -1.59 -23.35 -28.14
C ASN A 334 -2.89 -24.17 -28.24
N GLY A 335 -3.54 -24.47 -27.11
CA GLY A 335 -4.84 -25.14 -27.09
C GLY A 335 -5.97 -24.35 -27.75
N MET A 336 -5.83 -23.04 -27.90
CA MET A 336 -6.82 -22.21 -28.59
C MET A 336 -7.01 -22.59 -30.06
N MET A 337 -6.06 -23.33 -30.65
CA MET A 337 -6.19 -23.86 -32.01
C MET A 337 -7.37 -24.81 -32.18
N ASP A 338 -7.79 -25.49 -31.11
CA ASP A 338 -8.97 -26.36 -31.13
C ASP A 338 -10.25 -25.55 -31.42
N TYR A 339 -10.25 -24.26 -31.09
CA TYR A 339 -11.39 -23.36 -31.28
C TYR A 339 -11.40 -22.67 -32.64
N TYR A 340 -10.32 -22.76 -33.43
CA TYR A 340 -10.25 -22.13 -34.77
C TYR A 340 -11.21 -22.72 -35.80
N ARG A 341 -11.68 -23.95 -35.56
CA ARG A 341 -12.62 -24.68 -36.40
C ARG A 341 -13.88 -25.09 -35.63
N ASN A 342 -14.07 -24.52 -34.45
CA ASN A 342 -15.25 -24.78 -33.65
C ASN A 342 -16.28 -23.69 -33.96
N ASP A 343 -17.24 -24.02 -34.82
CA ASP A 343 -18.26 -23.07 -35.27
C ASP A 343 -19.04 -22.47 -34.09
N ALA A 344 -19.31 -23.25 -33.03
CA ALA A 344 -20.01 -22.75 -31.84
C ALA A 344 -19.21 -21.63 -31.12
N VAL A 345 -17.89 -21.74 -31.05
CA VAL A 345 -17.04 -20.70 -30.44
C VAL A 345 -16.96 -19.46 -31.34
N LEU A 346 -16.84 -19.66 -32.66
CA LEU A 346 -16.81 -18.55 -33.61
C LEU A 346 -18.14 -17.80 -33.64
N ASP A 347 -19.27 -18.52 -33.59
CA ASP A 347 -20.61 -17.96 -33.50
C ASP A 347 -20.83 -17.22 -32.18
N LEU A 348 -20.31 -17.73 -31.06
CA LEU A 348 -20.33 -17.02 -29.77
C LEU A 348 -19.61 -15.67 -29.88
N ILE A 349 -18.41 -15.65 -30.47
CA ILE A 349 -17.62 -14.41 -30.65
C ILE A 349 -18.39 -13.42 -31.51
N ALA A 350 -18.92 -13.87 -32.65
CA ALA A 350 -19.69 -13.02 -33.56
C ALA A 350 -20.96 -12.48 -32.88
N THR A 351 -21.68 -13.33 -32.15
CA THR A 351 -22.90 -12.96 -31.43
C THR A 351 -22.61 -11.94 -30.34
N ALA A 352 -21.60 -12.17 -29.50
CA ALA A 352 -21.18 -11.23 -28.47
C ALA A 352 -20.77 -9.87 -29.08
N SER A 353 -20.07 -9.89 -30.21
CA SER A 353 -19.62 -8.67 -30.89
C SER A 353 -20.80 -7.88 -31.44
N ASN A 354 -21.78 -8.55 -32.04
CA ASN A 354 -22.99 -7.93 -32.58
C ASN A 354 -23.88 -7.33 -31.48
N GLN A 355 -23.83 -7.90 -30.26
CA GLN A 355 -24.51 -7.36 -29.08
C GLN A 355 -23.75 -6.20 -28.42
N GLY A 356 -22.57 -5.82 -28.93
CA GLY A 356 -21.74 -4.76 -28.38
C GLY A 356 -21.11 -5.11 -27.02
N LYS A 357 -20.97 -6.41 -26.71
CA LYS A 357 -20.26 -6.87 -25.50
C LYS A 357 -18.78 -6.52 -25.60
N ILE A 358 -18.14 -6.39 -24.43
CA ILE A 358 -16.69 -6.24 -24.38
C ILE A 358 -16.06 -7.60 -24.66
N ILE A 359 -15.15 -7.64 -25.63
CA ILE A 359 -14.48 -8.88 -26.04
C ILE A 359 -12.97 -8.68 -25.94
N GLY A 360 -12.31 -9.54 -25.17
CA GLY A 360 -10.87 -9.55 -24.98
C GLY A 360 -10.23 -10.77 -25.62
N GLY A 361 -9.07 -10.61 -26.26
CA GLY A 361 -8.22 -11.74 -26.66
C GLY A 361 -6.76 -11.47 -26.39
N ILE A 362 -6.05 -12.41 -25.77
CA ILE A 362 -4.60 -12.32 -25.53
C ILE A 362 -3.87 -13.50 -26.17
N GLY A 363 -2.71 -13.24 -26.76
CA GLY A 363 -1.91 -14.28 -27.42
C GLY A 363 -2.68 -14.95 -28.56
N GLU A 364 -2.81 -16.28 -28.51
CA GLU A 364 -3.60 -17.06 -29.48
C GLU A 364 -5.12 -16.78 -29.37
N GLY A 365 -5.60 -16.28 -28.23
CA GLY A 365 -6.96 -15.76 -28.09
C GLY A 365 -7.21 -14.55 -29.01
N ALA A 366 -6.23 -13.64 -29.16
CA ALA A 366 -6.33 -12.53 -30.10
C ALA A 366 -6.37 -12.99 -31.57
N ALA A 367 -5.62 -14.05 -31.88
CA ALA A 367 -5.61 -14.65 -33.21
C ALA A 367 -6.92 -15.42 -33.51
N LEU A 368 -7.58 -15.98 -32.49
CA LEU A 368 -8.95 -16.50 -32.63
C LEU A 368 -9.94 -15.37 -32.94
N LEU A 369 -9.85 -14.21 -32.28
CA LEU A 369 -10.71 -13.05 -32.62
C LEU A 369 -10.48 -12.57 -34.06
N ALA A 370 -9.23 -12.61 -34.54
CA ALA A 370 -8.90 -12.35 -35.94
C ALA A 370 -9.58 -13.36 -36.88
N LYS A 371 -9.56 -14.64 -36.52
CA LYS A 371 -10.20 -15.73 -37.27
C LYS A 371 -11.73 -15.59 -37.30
N ALA A 372 -12.35 -15.12 -36.22
CA ALA A 372 -13.77 -14.82 -36.14
C ALA A 372 -14.19 -13.58 -36.95
N GLY A 373 -13.23 -12.84 -37.51
CA GLY A 373 -13.50 -11.71 -38.41
C GLY A 373 -13.92 -10.42 -37.72
N ILE A 374 -13.77 -10.33 -36.39
CA ILE A 374 -14.18 -9.13 -35.63
C ILE A 374 -13.08 -8.06 -35.55
N LEU A 375 -11.86 -8.36 -36.04
CA LEU A 375 -10.73 -7.42 -36.06
C LEU A 375 -10.56 -6.76 -37.44
N PRO A 376 -10.09 -5.50 -37.51
CA PRO A 376 -9.65 -4.86 -38.74
C PRO A 376 -8.61 -5.71 -39.52
N ALA A 377 -8.65 -5.66 -40.85
CA ALA A 377 -7.89 -6.58 -41.71
C ALA A 377 -6.36 -6.48 -41.56
N ASP A 378 -5.82 -5.32 -41.21
CA ASP A 378 -4.40 -5.12 -40.89
C ASP A 378 -4.02 -5.79 -39.56
N ARG A 379 -4.83 -5.61 -38.51
CA ARG A 379 -4.63 -6.26 -37.20
C ARG A 379 -4.80 -7.76 -37.26
N ALA A 380 -5.85 -8.23 -37.94
CA ALA A 380 -6.11 -9.64 -38.13
C ALA A 380 -4.90 -10.33 -38.80
N ARG A 381 -4.34 -9.72 -39.85
CA ARG A 381 -3.12 -10.21 -40.52
C ARG A 381 -1.88 -10.20 -39.62
N SER A 382 -1.78 -9.26 -38.67
CA SER A 382 -0.67 -9.23 -37.70
C SER A 382 -0.75 -10.44 -36.77
N TYR A 383 -1.88 -10.63 -36.08
CA TYR A 383 -2.05 -11.73 -35.13
C TYR A 383 -1.99 -13.11 -35.81
N GLN A 384 -2.53 -13.25 -37.02
CA GLN A 384 -2.42 -14.49 -37.78
C GLN A 384 -0.97 -14.84 -38.13
N ARG A 385 -0.15 -13.85 -38.54
CA ARG A 385 1.28 -14.08 -38.81
C ARG A 385 2.05 -14.40 -37.54
N GLN A 386 1.75 -13.73 -36.43
CA GLN A 386 2.38 -14.02 -35.15
C GLN A 386 2.06 -15.44 -34.69
N SER A 387 0.79 -15.84 -34.72
CA SER A 387 0.32 -17.21 -34.42
C SER A 387 1.07 -18.26 -35.25
N GLN A 388 1.12 -18.07 -36.58
CA GLN A 388 1.88 -18.96 -37.48
C GLN A 388 3.37 -19.04 -37.13
N TYR A 389 3.99 -17.91 -36.76
CA TYR A 389 5.40 -17.86 -36.36
C TYR A 389 5.65 -18.57 -35.03
N ARG A 390 4.78 -18.39 -34.02
CA ARG A 390 4.92 -19.03 -32.70
C ARG A 390 4.80 -20.56 -32.81
N LEU A 391 3.80 -21.04 -33.57
CA LEU A 391 3.59 -22.47 -33.80
C LEU A 391 4.74 -23.11 -34.60
N GLY A 392 5.35 -22.36 -35.53
CA GLY A 392 6.46 -22.85 -36.34
C GLY A 392 7.82 -22.88 -35.62
N ASN A 393 8.05 -21.98 -34.66
CA ASN A 393 9.38 -21.74 -34.09
C ASN A 393 9.46 -21.90 -32.56
N ASN A 394 8.37 -22.23 -31.87
CA ASN A 394 8.29 -22.39 -30.41
C ASN A 394 8.82 -21.15 -29.64
N GLN A 395 8.58 -19.95 -30.17
CA GLN A 395 9.12 -18.67 -29.69
C GLN A 395 7.98 -17.68 -29.40
N SER A 396 8.04 -17.00 -28.25
CA SER A 396 7.12 -15.93 -27.86
C SER A 396 7.54 -14.61 -28.49
N TYR A 397 6.73 -14.07 -29.41
CA TYR A 397 7.00 -12.76 -30.01
C TYR A 397 6.78 -11.65 -28.97
N ALA A 398 7.81 -10.85 -28.70
CA ALA A 398 7.82 -9.80 -27.67
C ALA A 398 7.26 -8.45 -28.18
N GLU A 399 6.05 -8.45 -28.74
CA GLU A 399 5.33 -7.19 -28.90
C GLU A 399 4.68 -6.82 -27.57
N SER A 400 5.04 -5.65 -27.04
CA SER A 400 4.43 -5.08 -25.83
C SER A 400 3.31 -4.13 -26.23
N GLY A 401 2.14 -4.30 -25.63
CA GLY A 401 1.04 -3.34 -25.80
C GLY A 401 -0.35 -3.97 -25.80
N VAL A 402 -1.34 -3.09 -25.67
CA VAL A 402 -2.77 -3.42 -25.71
C VAL A 402 -3.42 -2.52 -26.75
N GLN A 403 -4.29 -3.12 -27.56
CA GLN A 403 -5.05 -2.40 -28.57
C GLN A 403 -6.53 -2.44 -28.19
N THR A 404 -7.19 -1.30 -28.23
CA THR A 404 -8.62 -1.16 -27.88
C THR A 404 -9.36 -0.48 -29.02
N GLN A 405 -10.45 -1.08 -29.51
CA GLN A 405 -11.32 -0.44 -30.49
C GLN A 405 -12.74 -1.02 -30.41
N ALA A 406 -13.75 -0.14 -30.31
CA ALA A 406 -15.16 -0.51 -30.39
C ALA A 406 -15.57 -1.69 -29.48
N GLY A 407 -15.08 -1.71 -28.23
CA GLY A 407 -15.37 -2.78 -27.27
C GLY A 407 -14.49 -4.03 -27.41
N ILE A 408 -13.63 -4.09 -28.42
CA ILE A 408 -12.69 -5.19 -28.63
C ILE A 408 -11.30 -4.80 -28.11
N ILE A 409 -10.71 -5.66 -27.29
CA ILE A 409 -9.44 -5.45 -26.62
C ILE A 409 -8.52 -6.61 -26.96
N THR A 410 -7.31 -6.34 -27.46
CA THR A 410 -6.35 -7.40 -27.80
C THR A 410 -4.94 -7.12 -27.28
N ALA A 411 -4.23 -8.19 -26.92
CA ALA A 411 -2.84 -8.14 -26.47
C ALA A 411 -2.02 -9.30 -27.06
N ALA A 412 -0.70 -9.12 -27.17
CA ALA A 412 0.15 -10.04 -27.94
C ALA A 412 0.61 -11.30 -27.20
N GLY A 413 0.54 -11.33 -25.87
CA GLY A 413 0.98 -12.47 -25.07
C GLY A 413 1.24 -12.12 -23.60
N PRO A 414 1.91 -13.00 -22.83
CA PRO A 414 2.03 -12.88 -21.38
C PRO A 414 2.63 -11.56 -20.90
N ALA A 415 3.64 -11.03 -21.61
CA ALA A 415 4.26 -9.74 -21.26
C ALA A 415 3.29 -8.53 -21.26
N SER A 416 2.07 -8.68 -21.80
CA SER A 416 1.03 -7.65 -21.82
C SER A 416 -0.23 -8.01 -21.01
N SER A 417 -0.23 -9.15 -20.29
CA SER A 417 -1.36 -9.66 -19.50
C SER A 417 -1.93 -8.63 -18.51
N THR A 418 -1.08 -7.98 -17.72
CA THR A 418 -1.49 -6.98 -16.73
C THR A 418 -2.10 -5.75 -17.40
N LEU A 419 -1.48 -5.25 -18.48
CA LEU A 419 -2.02 -4.10 -19.22
C LEU A 419 -3.35 -4.46 -19.88
N PHE A 420 -3.47 -5.69 -20.38
CA PHE A 420 -4.67 -6.21 -21.00
C PHE A 420 -5.83 -6.30 -20.01
N ALA A 421 -5.60 -6.90 -18.84
CA ALA A 421 -6.59 -6.95 -17.76
C ALA A 421 -7.05 -5.55 -17.34
N ARG A 422 -6.11 -4.59 -17.22
CA ARG A 422 -6.43 -3.18 -16.92
C ARG A 422 -7.33 -2.54 -17.97
N ALA A 423 -7.07 -2.78 -19.26
CA ALA A 423 -7.91 -2.25 -20.34
C ALA A 423 -9.32 -2.83 -20.30
N ILE A 424 -9.47 -4.12 -19.96
CA ILE A 424 -10.77 -4.78 -19.79
C ILE A 424 -11.54 -4.16 -18.61
N ILE A 425 -10.89 -4.01 -17.45
CA ILE A 425 -11.48 -3.38 -16.26
C ILE A 425 -11.99 -1.96 -16.59
N GLN A 426 -11.19 -1.19 -17.34
CA GLN A 426 -11.57 0.16 -17.77
C GLN A 426 -12.76 0.16 -18.73
N ALA A 427 -12.81 -0.78 -19.67
CA ALA A 427 -13.92 -0.89 -20.61
C ALA A 427 -15.23 -1.27 -19.92
N ILE A 428 -15.19 -2.17 -18.93
CA ILE A 428 -16.37 -2.60 -18.15
C ILE A 428 -16.86 -1.47 -17.22
N ARG A 429 -15.98 -0.54 -16.82
CA ARG A 429 -16.28 0.58 -15.92
C ARG A 429 -16.07 1.94 -16.60
N PRO A 430 -16.87 2.31 -17.61
CA PRO A 430 -16.73 3.61 -18.27
C PRO A 430 -17.12 4.73 -17.29
N GLY A 431 -16.12 5.43 -16.74
CA GLY A 431 -16.29 6.49 -15.74
C GLY A 431 -15.09 6.72 -14.81
N THR A 432 -14.19 5.74 -14.69
CA THR A 432 -12.86 5.92 -14.07
C THR A 432 -11.85 6.40 -15.10
N THR A 433 -11.91 7.68 -15.47
CA THR A 433 -10.97 8.27 -16.43
C THR A 433 -9.67 8.69 -15.75
N ALA A 434 -8.62 7.88 -15.89
CA ALA A 434 -7.27 8.42 -16.05
C ALA A 434 -6.98 8.43 -17.57
N PRO A 435 -6.43 9.52 -18.12
CA PRO A 435 -6.19 9.61 -19.56
C PRO A 435 -5.23 8.51 -20.03
N ILE A 436 -5.60 7.86 -21.14
CA ILE A 436 -4.68 7.08 -21.96
C ILE A 436 -3.68 8.08 -22.54
N GLY A 437 -2.43 8.03 -22.06
CA GLY A 437 -1.35 8.81 -22.66
C GLY A 437 -1.20 8.42 -24.14
N PRO A 438 -1.06 9.40 -25.05
CA PRO A 438 -0.94 9.10 -26.47
C PRO A 438 0.43 8.46 -26.73
N ASP A 439 0.41 7.39 -27.51
CA ASP A 439 1.39 7.06 -28.54
C ASP A 439 2.88 7.24 -28.17
N VAL A 440 3.51 6.18 -27.69
CA VAL A 440 4.97 6.01 -27.77
C VAL A 440 5.30 4.80 -28.64
N LEU A 441 4.79 4.80 -29.87
CA LEU A 441 5.56 4.28 -30.99
C LEU A 441 6.51 5.37 -31.47
N ARG A 442 7.66 5.49 -30.81
CA ARG A 442 8.86 6.05 -31.46
C ARG A 442 9.86 4.93 -31.67
N PRO A 443 10.29 4.64 -32.90
CA PRO A 443 11.39 3.71 -33.12
C PRO A 443 12.63 4.28 -32.41
N SER A 444 13.25 3.46 -31.56
CA SER A 444 14.49 3.81 -30.87
C SER A 444 15.55 4.22 -31.90
N PRO A 445 16.38 5.25 -31.64
CA PRO A 445 17.53 5.53 -32.48
C PRO A 445 18.42 4.29 -32.48
N ARG A 446 18.76 3.78 -33.68
CA ARG A 446 19.73 2.70 -33.83
C ARG A 446 20.99 3.05 -33.04
N VAL A 447 21.25 2.32 -31.95
CA VAL A 447 22.57 2.31 -31.31
C VAL A 447 23.51 1.73 -32.36
N ARG A 448 24.31 2.60 -32.99
CA ARG A 448 25.49 2.16 -33.72
C ARG A 448 26.41 1.51 -32.70
N LEU A 449 26.50 0.18 -32.73
CA LEU A 449 27.61 -0.54 -32.13
C LEU A 449 28.88 -0.06 -32.85
N GLY A 450 29.61 0.85 -32.22
CA GLY A 450 30.95 1.24 -32.64
C GLY A 450 31.85 0.03 -32.51
N GLY A 451 32.14 -0.61 -33.65
CA GLY A 451 33.20 -1.60 -33.76
C GLY A 451 34.54 -0.94 -33.46
N GLY A 452 35.11 -1.28 -32.31
CA GLY A 452 36.53 -1.10 -32.07
C GLY A 452 37.30 -2.19 -32.81
N THR A 453 37.83 -1.87 -33.98
CA THR A 453 38.99 -2.56 -34.53
C THR A 453 40.03 -1.53 -34.92
N THR A 454 41.11 -1.57 -34.18
CA THR A 454 42.38 -0.90 -34.40
C THR A 454 42.91 -1.12 -35.82
N SER A 455 43.29 -0.05 -36.51
CA SER A 455 44.42 -0.09 -37.45
C SER A 455 45.02 1.30 -37.62
N PRO A 456 46.36 1.45 -37.70
CA PRO A 456 47.04 2.73 -37.54
C PRO A 456 47.51 3.33 -38.89
N ARG A 457 47.74 4.65 -38.86
CA ARG A 457 48.61 5.46 -39.73
C ARG A 457 48.17 5.65 -41.19
N GLY A 458 48.32 6.90 -41.65
CA GLY A 458 48.47 7.19 -43.08
C GLY A 458 47.99 8.57 -43.48
N SER A 459 48.87 9.54 -43.29
CA SER A 459 48.91 10.89 -43.88
C SER A 459 48.41 11.05 -45.32
N ASN A 460 47.89 12.26 -45.58
CA ASN A 460 47.99 13.06 -46.81
C ASN A 460 47.54 12.41 -48.13
N TYR A 461 46.46 12.93 -48.73
CA TYR A 461 46.47 13.96 -49.78
C TYR A 461 45.04 14.33 -50.16
#